data_AF-A0A7C3EPA5-F1
#
_entry.id   AF-A0A7C3EPA5-F1
#
_cell.length_a   1.000
_cell.length_b   1.000
_cell.length_c   1.000
_cell.angle_alpha   90.00
_cell.angle_beta   90.00
_cell.angle_gamma   90.00
#
_symmetry.space_group_name_H-M   'P 1'
#
loop_
_entity.id
_entity.type
_entity.pdbx_description
1 polymer ?
#
loop_
_entity_poly.entity_id
_entity_poly.type
_entity_poly.pdbx_seq_one_letter_code
_entity_poly.pdbx_strand_id
1 'polypeptide(L)'
;MNTSRIVLSIVVLTIAALVCGACATRSKVADNWGTAYYAQKQGQIVNPDASKNLQPVQGLHGQAAEAALGQYVKSFTGKAGQTTGSQRMGTLGIGIYGQQQ
;
A
#
# COMPACT_ATOMS: atom_id res chain seq x y z
N MET A 1 -58.39 -1.03 -9.35
CA MET A 1 -57.60 -1.73 -8.30
C MET A 1 -56.39 -2.49 -8.86
N ASN A 2 -56.12 -2.38 -10.17
CA ASN A 2 -55.29 -3.33 -10.93
C ASN A 2 -53.94 -2.69 -11.25
N THR A 3 -53.95 -1.38 -11.51
CA THR A 3 -52.77 -0.52 -11.73
C THR A 3 -51.86 -0.48 -10.49
N SER A 4 -52.43 -0.39 -9.29
CA SER A 4 -51.66 -0.44 -8.04
C SER A 4 -50.98 -1.80 -7.81
N ARG A 5 -51.61 -2.90 -8.24
CA ARG A 5 -51.01 -4.24 -8.18
C ARG A 5 -49.90 -4.41 -9.21
N ILE A 6 -50.09 -3.89 -10.42
CA ILE A 6 -49.07 -3.90 -11.48
C ILE A 6 -47.83 -3.11 -11.07
N VAL A 7 -48.01 -1.91 -10.50
CA VAL A 7 -46.89 -1.08 -10.03
C VAL A 7 -46.11 -1.79 -8.92
N LEU A 8 -46.80 -2.43 -7.97
CA LEU A 8 -46.16 -3.19 -6.90
C LEU A 8 -45.38 -4.40 -7.44
N SER A 9 -45.93 -5.11 -8.42
CA SER A 9 -45.24 -6.23 -9.07
C SER A 9 -43.96 -5.79 -9.80
N ILE A 10 -43.97 -4.65 -10.49
CA ILE A 10 -42.79 -4.13 -11.19
C ILE A 10 -41.68 -3.76 -10.20
N VAL A 11 -42.03 -3.10 -9.09
CA VAL A 11 -41.08 -2.73 -8.04
C VAL A 11 -40.42 -3.98 -7.43
N VAL A 12 -41.21 -4.99 -7.08
CA VAL A 12 -40.67 -6.25 -6.53
C VAL A 12 -39.74 -6.95 -7.54
N LEU A 13 -40.07 -6.94 -8.83
CA LEU A 13 -39.25 -7.54 -9.88
C LEU A 13 -37.91 -6.82 -10.07
N THR A 14 -37.92 -5.48 -10.01
CA THR A 14 -36.68 -4.69 -10.10
C THR A 14 -35.76 -4.90 -8.90
N ILE A 15 -36.31 -5.02 -7.69
CA ILE A 15 -35.53 -5.30 -6.48
C ILE A 15 -34.92 -6.71 -6.54
N ALA A 16 -35.70 -7.70 -6.97
CA ALA A 16 -35.22 -9.07 -7.13
C ALA A 16 -34.07 -9.18 -8.15
N ALA A 17 -34.17 -8.44 -9.27
CA ALA A 17 -33.11 -8.38 -10.27
C ALA A 17 -31.80 -7.76 -9.73
N LEU A 18 -31.90 -6.71 -8.91
CA LEU A 18 -30.73 -6.06 -8.28
C LEU A 18 -30.01 -7.01 -7.30
N VAL A 19 -30.77 -7.73 -6.48
CA VAL A 19 -30.22 -8.67 -5.48
C VAL A 19 -29.54 -9.85 -6.15
N CYS A 20 -30.11 -10.39 -7.24
CA CYS A 20 -29.49 -11.48 -7.99
C CYS A 20 -28.21 -11.05 -8.73
N GLY A 21 -28.12 -9.80 -9.21
CA GLY A 21 -26.92 -9.27 -9.87
C GLY A 21 -25.69 -9.15 -8.94
N ALA A 22 -25.90 -8.97 -7.63
CA ALA A 22 -24.81 -8.81 -6.67
C ALA A 22 -24.00 -10.11 -6.44
N CYS A 23 -24.62 -11.29 -6.58
CA CYS A 23 -23.94 -12.58 -6.47
C CYS A 23 -23.14 -12.97 -7.72
N ALA A 24 -23.35 -12.31 -8.86
CA ALA A 24 -22.61 -12.58 -10.10
C ALA A 24 -21.25 -11.85 -10.16
N THR A 25 -20.83 -11.20 -9.07
CA THR A 25 -19.59 -10.42 -9.04
C THR A 25 -18.39 -11.37 -9.19
N ARG A 26 -17.74 -11.34 -10.35
CA ARG A 26 -16.51 -12.09 -10.64
C ARG A 26 -15.45 -11.78 -9.59
N SER A 27 -14.73 -12.81 -9.15
CA SER A 27 -13.59 -12.65 -8.24
C SER A 27 -12.53 -11.73 -8.86
N LYS A 28 -12.24 -10.60 -8.21
CA LYS A 28 -11.19 -9.65 -8.62
C LYS A 28 -9.77 -10.16 -8.36
N VAL A 29 -9.62 -11.41 -7.95
CA VAL A 29 -8.32 -12.04 -7.68
C VAL A 29 -7.48 -12.12 -8.95
N ALA A 30 -8.08 -12.40 -10.11
CA ALA A 30 -7.37 -12.39 -11.39
C ALA A 30 -6.90 -10.98 -11.77
N ASP A 31 -7.76 -9.97 -11.58
CA ASP A 31 -7.48 -8.58 -11.98
C ASP A 31 -6.43 -7.91 -11.07
N ASN A 32 -6.41 -8.27 -9.78
CA ASN A 32 -5.50 -7.68 -8.79
C ASN A 32 -4.34 -8.60 -8.40
N TRP A 33 -4.07 -9.65 -9.19
CA TRP A 33 -3.00 -10.58 -8.86
C TRP A 33 -1.65 -9.87 -8.89
N GLY A 34 -0.90 -9.97 -7.79
CA GLY A 34 0.44 -9.39 -7.69
C GLY A 34 0.50 -7.87 -7.49
N THR A 35 -0.64 -7.15 -7.51
CA THR A 35 -0.65 -5.70 -7.30
C THR A 35 -0.03 -5.30 -5.95
N ALA A 36 -0.30 -6.06 -4.89
CA ALA A 36 0.31 -5.82 -3.57
C ALA A 36 1.84 -5.99 -3.61
N TYR A 37 2.34 -7.01 -4.31
CA TYR A 37 3.76 -7.26 -4.47
C TYR A 37 4.46 -6.13 -5.24
N TYR A 38 3.87 -5.69 -6.36
CA TYR A 38 4.42 -4.59 -7.15
C TYR A 38 4.40 -3.26 -6.39
N ALA A 39 3.33 -2.99 -5.64
CA ALA A 39 3.23 -1.80 -4.80
C ALA A 39 4.32 -1.78 -3.71
N GLN A 40 4.55 -2.90 -3.03
CA GLN A 40 5.63 -3.00 -2.03
C GLN A 40 7.01 -2.85 -2.66
N LYS A 41 7.25 -3.49 -3.81
CA LYS A 41 8.51 -3.39 -4.54
C LYS A 41 8.81 -1.94 -4.95
N GLN A 42 7.83 -1.20 -5.47
CA GLN A 42 8.01 0.20 -5.84
C GLN A 42 8.35 1.09 -4.64
N GLY A 43 7.74 0.84 -3.48
CA GLY A 43 8.05 1.58 -2.25
C GLY A 43 9.48 1.34 -1.71
N GLN A 44 10.13 0.25 -2.11
CA GLN A 44 11.51 -0.07 -1.71
C GLN A 44 12.56 0.38 -2.73
N ILE A 45 12.14 0.78 -3.93
CA ILE A 45 13.05 1.24 -4.97
C ILE A 45 13.30 2.75 -4.80
N VAL A 46 14.49 3.10 -4.30
CA VAL A 46 14.91 4.50 -4.08
C VAL A 46 14.95 5.31 -5.39
N ASN A 47 15.27 4.67 -6.52
CA ASN A 47 15.24 5.29 -7.84
C ASN A 47 14.65 4.31 -8.88
N PRO A 48 13.38 4.50 -9.31
CA PRO A 48 12.71 3.61 -10.25
C PRO A 48 13.30 3.64 -11.67
N ASP A 49 14.03 4.70 -12.04
CA ASP A 49 14.73 4.83 -13.32
C ASP A 49 16.15 4.26 -13.30
N ALA A 50 16.62 3.73 -12.17
CA ALA A 50 17.94 3.11 -12.06
C ALA A 50 18.12 1.92 -13.02
N SER A 51 17.04 1.23 -13.38
CA SER A 51 17.07 0.13 -14.37
C SER A 51 17.30 0.59 -15.81
N LYS A 52 17.08 1.89 -16.11
CA LYS A 52 17.25 2.46 -17.45
C LYS A 52 18.67 2.95 -17.71
N ASN A 53 19.40 3.29 -16.65
CA ASN A 53 20.79 3.72 -16.72
C ASN A 53 21.73 2.56 -16.34
N LEU A 54 22.27 1.86 -17.35
CA LEU A 54 23.28 0.80 -17.15
C LEU A 54 24.69 1.36 -16.90
N GLN A 55 24.84 2.68 -16.84
CA GLN A 55 26.12 3.29 -16.52
C GLN A 55 26.52 2.89 -15.09
N PRO A 56 27.78 2.52 -14.84
CA PRO A 56 28.23 2.13 -13.52
C PRO A 56 27.93 3.26 -12.53
N VAL A 57 27.30 2.91 -11.41
CA VAL A 57 26.98 3.88 -10.36
C VAL A 57 28.31 4.45 -9.84
N GLN A 58 28.48 5.77 -9.94
CA GLN A 58 29.62 6.44 -9.33
C GLN A 58 29.57 6.17 -7.82
N GLY A 59 30.59 5.48 -7.28
CA GLY A 59 30.64 5.14 -5.86
C GLY A 59 30.64 6.39 -4.97
N LEU A 60 30.26 6.21 -3.70
CA LEU A 60 30.42 7.26 -2.69
C LEU A 60 31.88 7.70 -2.64
N HIS A 61 32.13 9.01 -2.65
CA HIS A 61 33.47 9.56 -2.39
C HIS A 61 34.02 8.96 -1.08
N GLY A 62 35.31 8.60 -1.06
CA GLY A 62 35.92 7.86 0.05
C GLY A 62 35.65 8.47 1.44
N GLN A 63 35.63 9.80 1.54
CA GLN A 63 35.32 10.54 2.77
C GLN A 63 33.86 10.34 3.24
N ALA A 64 32.91 10.26 2.31
CA ALA A 64 31.50 10.02 2.64
C ALA A 64 31.29 8.56 3.10
N ALA A 65 31.98 7.61 2.47
CA ALA A 65 31.96 6.21 2.89
C ALA A 65 32.58 6.03 4.29
N GLU A 66 33.69 6.71 4.57
CA GLU A 66 34.35 6.71 5.87
C GLU A 66 33.45 7.31 6.96
N ALA A 67 32.80 8.44 6.70
CA ALA A 67 31.86 9.05 7.64
C ALA A 67 30.65 8.14 7.94
N ALA A 68 30.09 7.48 6.92
CA ALA A 68 28.98 6.55 7.09
C ALA A 68 29.37 5.32 7.90
N LEU A 69 30.53 4.72 7.61
CA LEU A 69 31.08 3.58 8.37
C LEU A 69 31.43 3.99 9.81
N GLY A 70 32.01 5.18 10.01
CA GLY A 70 32.33 5.70 11.33
C GLY A 70 31.09 5.86 12.21
N GLN A 71 30.00 6.39 11.66
CA GLN A 71 28.72 6.51 12.38
C GLN A 71 28.08 5.14 12.66
N TYR A 72 28.17 4.21 11.71
CA TYR A 72 27.70 2.84 11.88
C TYR A 72 28.45 2.16 13.03
N VAL A 73 29.77 2.18 13.04
CA VAL A 73 30.58 1.58 14.13
C VAL A 73 30.30 2.28 15.47
N LYS A 74 30.19 3.61 15.49
CA LYS A 74 29.87 4.39 16.69
C LYS A 74 28.50 4.03 17.29
N SER A 75 27.55 3.60 16.47
CA SER A 75 26.24 3.15 16.94
C SER A 75 26.29 1.88 17.80
N PHE A 76 27.31 1.04 17.63
CA PHE A 76 27.53 -0.18 18.43
C PHE A 76 28.37 0.08 19.68
N THR A 77 29.21 1.11 19.69
CA THR A 77 30.06 1.44 20.84
C THR A 77 29.40 2.43 21.81
N GLY A 78 28.36 3.15 21.38
CA GLY A 78 27.71 4.20 22.17
C GLY A 78 26.54 3.80 23.08
N LYS A 79 26.19 2.51 23.21
CA LYS A 79 25.04 2.08 24.03
C LYS A 79 25.44 1.45 25.36
N ALA A 80 26.15 2.22 26.17
CA ALA A 80 26.10 2.11 27.63
C ALA A 80 25.40 3.37 28.17
N GLY A 81 24.07 3.38 28.12
CA GLY A 81 23.25 4.39 28.82
C GLY A 81 22.68 5.52 27.97
N GLN A 82 21.69 5.24 27.12
CA GLN A 82 20.62 6.20 26.83
C GLN A 82 19.29 5.45 26.64
N THR A 83 18.62 5.23 27.76
CA THR A 83 17.16 5.08 27.82
C THR A 83 16.58 6.48 27.73
N THR A 84 15.82 6.81 26.68
CA THR A 84 14.69 7.76 26.65
C THR A 84 14.47 8.23 25.22
N GLY A 85 13.25 8.00 24.72
CA GLY A 85 12.78 8.50 23.43
C GLY A 85 11.92 7.43 22.78
N SER A 86 10.61 7.51 23.01
CA SER A 86 9.60 6.71 22.32
C SER A 86 9.77 6.85 20.80
N GLN A 87 10.57 5.98 20.20
CA GLN A 87 10.66 5.84 18.76
C GLN A 87 9.42 5.08 18.36
N ARG A 88 8.40 5.83 17.92
CA ARG A 88 7.22 5.28 17.26
C ARG A 88 7.72 4.46 16.08
N MET A 89 7.81 3.14 16.31
CA MET A 89 7.89 2.11 15.29
C MET A 89 6.83 2.46 14.25
N GLY A 90 7.28 2.71 13.01
CA GLY A 90 6.47 3.33 11.97
C GLY A 90 5.06 2.75 11.93
N THR A 91 4.07 3.62 12.09
CA THR A 91 2.70 3.32 11.67
C THR A 91 2.77 2.95 10.20
N LEU A 92 2.71 1.65 9.92
CA LEU A 92 2.37 1.14 8.60
C LEU A 92 1.01 1.75 8.28
N GLY A 93 1.01 2.79 7.45
CA GLY A 93 -0.17 3.49 6.99
C GLY A 93 -1.03 2.56 6.13
N ILE A 94 -1.75 1.64 6.77
CA ILE A 94 -2.94 1.05 6.19
C ILE A 94 -4.00 2.14 6.32
N GLY A 95 -4.15 2.94 5.27
CA GLY A 95 -5.22 3.92 5.14
C GLY A 95 -6.57 3.20 5.23
N ILE A 96 -7.21 3.29 6.38
CA ILE A 96 -8.64 3.07 6.54
C ILE A 96 -9.35 4.17 5.74
N TYR A 97 -9.80 3.85 4.52
CA TYR A 97 -10.78 4.68 3.83
C TYR A 97 -12.13 4.49 4.53
N GLY A 98 -12.37 5.34 5.53
CA GLY A 98 -13.64 5.44 6.24
C GLY A 98 -14.00 6.92 6.45
N GLN A 99 -15.08 7.34 5.77
CA GLN A 99 -16.05 8.35 6.22
C GLN A 99 -15.51 9.73 6.63
N GLN A 100 -15.76 10.74 5.79
CA GLN A 100 -16.55 11.93 6.13
C GLN A 100 -16.62 12.91 4.94
N GLN A 101 -17.78 13.00 4.31
CA GLN A 101 -18.60 14.21 4.13
C GLN A 101 -19.85 13.87 3.32
#